data_AF-A0A0N4VEU0-F1
#
_entry.id   AF-A0A0N4VEU0-F1
#
_cell.length_a   1.000
_cell.length_b   1.000
_cell.length_c   1.000
_cell.angle_alpha   90.00
_cell.angle_beta   90.00
_cell.angle_gamma   90.00
#
_symmetry.space_group_name_H-M   'P 1'
#
loop_
_entity.id
_entity.type
_entity.pdbx_description
1 polymer ?
#
loop_
_entity_poly.entity_id
_entity_poly.type
_entity_poly.pdbx_seq_one_letter_code
_entity_poly.pdbx_strand_id
1 'polypeptide(L)'
;MWTTALQLFSFSLLACFFLLANYEETQKIATVMLLCTLLMIAAVYGSVKYVMGAHYSFAEYFETDQFLFIGLSNCHLTVERSPPPGNCPYHVIYQTSTYETSPPCSLAKLHVLLADKELPQALILAPSFDGYVVAKLNHLHWPEEGASQFAFRSTLIDLKDPSPVGSKIDYQDLLFTLFDNDSRLLYLVLNSTSSQRRSVSCYIFYADLSKTQISFLYIGQMPVHPENDFRVLWSEDPYERKFYYGVKQDEELGLYSVPFNELLSVLSTGSPGTLELLFHDDRAYFSVTHDVVLSYMSSSSRIVYFTLHLKKKNSNGIVCELPSKKSKLSSSVSLSLLFDSHYCALRNKETSLENCSLVLSNMALKTFVLILVIRIRRRKKTSMDETFARAESPHIHTYPAFVAETSDF
;
A
#
# COMPACT_ATOMS: atom_id res chain seq x y z
N MET A 1 -23.53 13.29 4.71
CA MET A 1 -23.68 13.04 3.25
C MET A 1 -25.10 12.72 2.78
N TRP A 2 -26.05 12.42 3.67
CA TRP A 2 -27.45 12.22 3.26
C TRP A 2 -28.11 13.47 2.69
N THR A 3 -27.69 14.67 3.13
CA THR A 3 -28.28 15.95 2.71
C THR A 3 -27.96 16.34 1.26
N THR A 4 -26.74 16.10 0.78
CA THR A 4 -26.35 16.39 -0.61
C THR A 4 -26.91 15.36 -1.59
N ALA A 5 -27.00 14.09 -1.18
CA ALA A 5 -27.66 13.05 -1.96
C ALA A 5 -29.19 13.29 -2.05
N LEU A 6 -29.85 13.71 -0.96
CA LEU A 6 -31.26 14.10 -0.99
C LEU A 6 -31.48 15.35 -1.87
N GLN A 7 -30.56 16.32 -1.84
CA GLN A 7 -30.65 17.51 -2.69
C GLN A 7 -30.52 17.14 -4.17
N LEU A 8 -29.53 16.33 -4.55
CA LEU A 8 -29.38 15.86 -5.94
C LEU A 8 -30.57 14.99 -6.40
N PHE A 9 -31.13 14.19 -5.49
CA PHE A 9 -32.35 13.42 -5.75
C PHE A 9 -33.55 14.34 -5.98
N SER A 10 -33.72 15.38 -5.16
CA SER A 10 -34.81 16.35 -5.29
C SER A 10 -34.71 17.18 -6.58
N PHE A 11 -33.51 17.60 -6.99
CA PHE A 11 -33.29 18.31 -8.25
C PHE A 11 -33.57 17.43 -9.48
N SER A 12 -33.20 16.15 -9.42
CA SER A 12 -33.45 15.19 -10.51
C SER A 12 -34.94 14.88 -10.65
N LEU A 13 -35.66 14.75 -9.54
CA LEU A 13 -37.12 14.58 -9.54
C LEU A 13 -37.83 15.84 -10.07
N LEU A 14 -37.39 17.03 -9.67
CA LEU A 14 -37.96 18.30 -10.13
C LEU A 14 -37.77 18.49 -11.63
N ALA A 15 -36.57 18.18 -12.15
CA ALA A 15 -36.27 18.26 -13.59
C ALA A 15 -37.11 17.26 -14.40
N CYS A 16 -37.31 16.04 -13.90
CA CYS A 16 -38.15 15.04 -14.57
C CYS A 16 -39.64 15.46 -14.55
N PHE A 17 -40.13 16.09 -13.47
CA PHE A 17 -41.47 16.68 -13.41
C PHE A 17 -41.68 17.83 -14.40
N PHE A 18 -40.71 18.73 -14.54
CA PHE A 18 -40.79 19.85 -15.50
C PHE A 18 -40.80 19.37 -16.96
N LEU A 19 -40.09 18.29 -17.28
CA LEU A 19 -40.11 17.68 -18.61
C LEU A 19 -41.45 16.99 -18.92
N LEU A 20 -42.12 16.43 -17.91
CA LEU A 20 -43.42 15.78 -18.04
C LEU A 20 -44.59 16.77 -18.18
N ALA A 21 -44.49 17.95 -17.57
CA ALA A 21 -45.57 18.95 -17.56
C ALA A 21 -45.81 19.65 -18.92
N ASN A 22 -44.89 19.53 -19.88
CA ASN A 22 -44.92 20.27 -21.15
C ASN A 22 -45.12 19.37 -22.40
N TYR A 23 -45.52 18.10 -22.24
CA TYR A 23 -45.58 17.15 -23.35
C TYR A 23 -46.95 16.47 -23.47
N GLU A 24 -47.70 16.74 -24.55
CA GLU A 24 -49.04 16.18 -24.82
C GLU A 24 -49.03 14.80 -25.52
N GLU A 25 -47.88 14.29 -25.95
CA GLU A 25 -47.80 12.97 -26.61
C GLU A 25 -47.41 11.85 -25.63
N THR A 26 -48.37 11.00 -25.31
CA THR A 26 -48.26 9.86 -24.39
C THR A 26 -47.14 8.87 -24.72
N GLN A 27 -46.74 8.75 -26.00
CA GLN A 27 -45.65 7.86 -26.40
C GLN A 27 -44.25 8.38 -26.00
N LYS A 28 -44.07 9.71 -25.91
CA LYS A 28 -42.79 10.34 -25.53
C LYS A 28 -42.61 10.41 -24.02
N ILE A 29 -43.71 10.48 -23.27
CA ILE A 29 -43.73 10.41 -21.80
C ILE A 29 -43.12 9.08 -21.31
N ALA A 30 -43.47 7.96 -21.95
CA ALA A 30 -42.93 6.64 -21.61
C ALA A 30 -41.41 6.56 -21.82
N THR A 31 -40.90 7.21 -22.88
CA THR A 31 -39.45 7.22 -23.18
C THR A 31 -38.67 8.08 -22.19
N VAL A 32 -39.21 9.24 -21.80
CA VAL A 32 -38.61 10.12 -20.78
C VAL A 32 -38.61 9.46 -19.41
N MET A 33 -39.71 8.79 -19.03
CA MET A 33 -39.79 8.03 -17.79
C MET A 33 -38.78 6.87 -17.75
N LEU A 34 -38.64 6.12 -18.85
CA LEU A 34 -37.66 5.04 -18.95
C LEU A 34 -36.22 5.58 -18.84
N LEU A 35 -35.93 6.72 -19.47
CA LEU A 35 -34.61 7.35 -19.41
C LEU A 35 -34.27 7.89 -18.01
N CYS A 36 -35.22 8.57 -17.34
CA CYS A 36 -35.04 9.01 -15.95
C CYS A 36 -34.83 7.80 -15.02
N THR A 37 -35.58 6.71 -15.21
CA THR A 37 -35.42 5.49 -14.40
C THR A 37 -34.06 4.83 -14.62
N LEU A 38 -33.60 4.74 -15.87
CA LEU A 38 -32.27 4.21 -16.20
C LEU A 38 -31.15 5.09 -15.64
N LEU A 39 -31.29 6.41 -15.67
CA LEU A 39 -30.34 7.35 -15.07
C LEU A 39 -30.31 7.24 -13.54
N MET A 40 -31.46 7.06 -12.91
CA MET A 40 -31.56 6.84 -11.46
C MET A 40 -30.96 5.50 -11.05
N ILE A 41 -31.22 4.43 -11.81
CA ILE A 41 -30.56 3.13 -11.62
C ILE A 41 -29.05 3.29 -11.83
N ALA A 42 -28.59 3.98 -12.87
CA ALA A 42 -27.17 4.22 -13.11
C ALA A 42 -26.49 5.07 -12.01
N ALA A 43 -27.19 6.05 -11.42
CA ALA A 43 -26.68 6.86 -10.32
C ALA A 43 -26.64 6.08 -9.00
N VAL A 44 -27.68 5.30 -8.70
CA VAL A 44 -27.75 4.43 -7.52
C VAL A 44 -26.71 3.29 -7.62
N TYR A 45 -26.56 2.66 -8.79
CA TYR A 45 -25.54 1.64 -9.03
C TYR A 45 -24.13 2.20 -9.29
N GLY A 46 -24.01 3.49 -9.61
CA GLY A 46 -22.73 4.18 -9.79
C GLY A 46 -22.03 4.53 -8.48
N SER A 47 -22.73 4.43 -7.34
CA SER A 47 -22.24 4.93 -6.05
C SER A 47 -21.50 3.90 -5.18
N VAL A 48 -21.50 2.61 -5.54
CA VAL A 48 -20.65 1.60 -4.87
C VAL A 48 -20.26 0.53 -5.89
N LYS A 49 -19.22 0.81 -6.68
CA LYS A 49 -18.55 -0.22 -7.48
C LYS A 49 -17.42 -0.83 -6.66
N TYR A 50 -17.75 -1.80 -5.80
CA TYR A 50 -16.78 -2.85 -5.49
C TYR A 50 -16.58 -3.63 -6.77
N VAL A 51 -15.61 -3.21 -7.58
CA VAL A 51 -15.14 -4.02 -8.70
C VAL A 51 -14.49 -5.25 -8.06
N MET A 52 -15.23 -6.35 -8.03
CA MET A 52 -14.63 -7.66 -7.89
C MET A 52 -13.62 -7.83 -9.03
N GLY A 53 -12.33 -7.69 -8.69
CA GLY A 53 -11.19 -8.23 -9.41
C GLY A 53 -11.18 -8.02 -10.92
N ALA A 54 -11.12 -6.77 -11.38
CA ALA A 54 -10.24 -6.53 -12.52
C ALA A 54 -8.82 -6.93 -12.08
N HIS A 55 -8.07 -7.59 -12.97
CA HIS A 55 -6.73 -8.17 -12.76
C HIS A 55 -5.63 -7.14 -12.40
N TYR A 56 -5.87 -6.24 -11.46
CA TYR A 56 -4.87 -5.29 -11.01
C TYR A 56 -3.78 -6.04 -10.25
N SER A 57 -2.56 -5.90 -10.73
CA SER A 57 -1.38 -6.33 -9.99
C SER A 57 -1.02 -5.28 -8.94
N PHE A 58 -0.38 -5.70 -7.85
CA PHE A 58 0.17 -4.75 -6.88
C PHE A 58 1.18 -3.80 -7.54
N ALA A 59 1.95 -4.29 -8.50
CA ALA A 59 2.90 -3.46 -9.24
C ALA A 59 2.22 -2.35 -10.05
N GLU A 60 1.08 -2.63 -10.68
CA GLU A 60 0.27 -1.61 -11.37
C GLU A 60 -0.34 -0.63 -10.37
N TYR A 61 -0.84 -1.13 -9.23
CA TYR A 61 -1.44 -0.28 -8.20
C TYR A 61 -0.43 0.66 -7.53
N PHE A 62 0.79 0.18 -7.27
CA PHE A 62 1.89 0.96 -6.70
C PHE A 62 2.68 1.75 -7.75
N GLU A 63 2.43 1.55 -9.04
CA GLU A 63 3.19 2.14 -10.15
C GLU A 63 4.69 1.79 -10.14
N THR A 64 5.05 0.68 -9.49
CA THR A 64 6.42 0.17 -9.39
C THR A 64 6.41 -1.34 -9.13
N ASP A 65 7.39 -2.07 -9.69
CA ASP A 65 7.67 -3.47 -9.36
C ASP A 65 8.76 -3.63 -8.29
N GLN A 66 9.30 -2.50 -7.81
CA GLN A 66 10.40 -2.43 -6.85
C GLN A 66 9.87 -2.37 -5.42
N PHE A 67 9.12 -3.39 -5.01
CA PHE A 67 8.67 -3.51 -3.64
C PHE A 67 8.67 -4.95 -3.11
N LEU A 68 8.76 -5.06 -1.78
CA LEU A 68 8.62 -6.31 -1.04
C LEU A 68 7.60 -6.15 0.07
N PHE A 69 6.86 -7.22 0.36
CA PHE A 69 6.13 -7.35 1.61
C PHE A 69 7.07 -7.90 2.68
N ILE A 70 7.04 -7.29 3.85
CA ILE A 70 7.74 -7.76 5.06
C ILE A 70 6.67 -8.00 6.11
N GLY A 71 6.52 -9.25 6.52
CA GLY A 71 5.48 -9.65 7.45
C GLY A 71 6.01 -10.37 8.67
N LEU A 72 5.37 -10.15 9.82
CA LEU A 72 5.57 -10.91 11.05
C LEU A 72 4.30 -11.68 11.36
N SER A 73 4.38 -13.00 11.41
CA SER A 73 3.24 -13.85 11.80
C SER A 73 3.74 -15.14 12.44
N ASN A 74 3.16 -15.55 13.57
CA ASN A 74 3.45 -16.85 14.21
C ASN A 74 4.96 -17.11 14.44
N CYS A 75 5.71 -16.14 15.00
CA CYS A 75 7.18 -16.19 15.16
C CYS A 75 7.98 -16.22 13.84
N HIS A 76 7.34 -16.10 12.68
CA HIS A 76 8.03 -16.08 11.41
C HIS A 76 8.13 -14.66 10.87
N LEU A 77 9.36 -14.24 10.61
CA LEU A 77 9.66 -13.08 9.78
C LEU A 77 9.64 -13.54 8.32
N THR A 78 8.79 -12.92 7.53
CA THR A 78 8.55 -13.27 6.14
C THR A 78 8.91 -12.13 5.23
N VAL A 79 9.47 -12.46 4.07
CA VAL A 79 9.75 -11.52 3.00
C VAL A 79 9.19 -12.10 1.71
N GLU A 80 8.42 -11.31 0.97
CA GLU A 80 7.71 -11.75 -0.24
C GLU A 80 7.84 -10.70 -1.34
N ARG A 81 8.06 -11.14 -2.58
CA ARG A 81 7.95 -10.28 -3.76
C ARG A 81 6.48 -10.03 -4.12
N SER A 82 6.23 -9.13 -5.05
CA SER A 82 4.89 -8.92 -5.60
C SER A 82 4.23 -10.26 -5.93
N PRO A 83 3.03 -10.55 -5.40
CA PRO A 83 2.30 -11.74 -5.80
C PRO A 83 1.90 -11.63 -7.27
N PRO A 84 1.65 -12.75 -7.96
CA PRO A 84 1.15 -12.72 -9.33
C PRO A 84 -0.21 -12.01 -9.40
N PRO A 85 -0.56 -11.38 -10.54
CA PRO A 85 -1.84 -10.69 -10.69
C PRO A 85 -3.03 -11.56 -10.29
N GLY A 86 -3.98 -10.98 -9.55
CA GLY A 86 -5.15 -11.70 -9.04
C GLY A 86 -4.90 -12.63 -7.86
N ASN A 87 -3.68 -12.67 -7.31
CA ASN A 87 -3.39 -13.40 -6.07
C ASN A 87 -3.15 -12.46 -4.90
N CYS A 88 -3.52 -12.93 -3.72
CA CYS A 88 -3.20 -12.25 -2.47
C CYS A 88 -1.75 -12.50 -2.07
N PRO A 89 -1.15 -11.60 -1.27
CA PRO A 89 0.18 -11.85 -0.71
C PRO A 89 0.18 -13.17 0.04
N TYR A 90 1.13 -14.03 -0.27
CA TYR A 90 1.29 -15.35 0.33
C TYR A 90 1.50 -15.28 1.84
N HIS A 91 2.09 -14.19 2.37
CA HIS A 91 2.15 -13.92 3.81
C HIS A 91 0.79 -14.11 4.49
N VAL A 92 -0.27 -13.62 3.84
CA VAL A 92 -1.62 -13.70 4.35
C VAL A 92 -2.10 -15.16 4.44
N ILE A 93 -1.84 -15.95 3.40
CA ILE A 93 -2.19 -17.38 3.37
C ILE A 93 -1.38 -18.15 4.41
N TYR A 94 -0.08 -17.85 4.51
CA TYR A 94 0.84 -18.45 5.47
C TYR A 94 0.39 -18.24 6.92
N GLN A 95 -0.05 -17.03 7.24
CA GLN A 95 -0.57 -16.67 8.56
C GLN A 95 -1.76 -17.54 8.98
N THR A 96 -2.69 -17.82 8.05
CA THR A 96 -3.86 -18.65 8.36
C THR A 96 -3.54 -20.14 8.56
N SER A 97 -2.44 -20.62 7.96
CA SER A 97 -2.08 -22.04 7.91
C SER A 97 -1.08 -22.48 8.99
N THR A 98 -0.29 -21.56 9.54
CA THR A 98 0.67 -21.85 10.60
C THR A 98 0.05 -21.71 11.99
N TYR A 99 0.52 -22.53 12.95
CA TYR A 99 0.01 -22.58 14.32
C TYR A 99 1.04 -22.00 15.29
N GLU A 100 0.55 -21.32 16.33
CA GLU A 100 1.35 -20.92 17.49
C GLU A 100 1.88 -22.18 18.19
N THR A 101 3.17 -22.47 18.05
CA THR A 101 3.82 -23.55 18.80
C THR A 101 4.69 -23.02 19.94
N SER A 102 4.92 -21.70 20.02
CA SER A 102 5.71 -21.10 21.09
C SER A 102 5.15 -19.73 21.52
N PRO A 103 4.57 -19.57 22.72
CA PRO A 103 4.71 -18.30 23.43
C PRO A 103 6.21 -18.00 23.54
N PRO A 104 6.71 -16.77 23.29
CA PRO A 104 6.05 -15.47 23.46
C PRO A 104 5.78 -14.63 22.19
N CYS A 105 5.94 -15.14 20.95
CA CYS A 105 5.87 -14.26 19.77
C CYS A 105 4.47 -13.81 19.33
N SER A 106 3.39 -14.37 19.89
CA SER A 106 2.01 -13.96 19.57
C SER A 106 1.66 -12.53 20.00
N LEU A 107 2.58 -11.89 20.72
CA LEU A 107 2.49 -10.49 21.10
C LEU A 107 3.52 -9.61 20.38
N ALA A 108 4.46 -10.22 19.65
CA ALA A 108 5.62 -9.52 19.11
C ALA A 108 5.22 -8.39 18.15
N LYS A 109 6.04 -7.34 18.15
CA LYS A 109 5.91 -6.16 17.30
C LYS A 109 7.07 -6.10 16.32
N LEU A 110 6.77 -5.72 15.08
CA LEU A 110 7.75 -5.55 14.00
C LEU A 110 7.91 -4.06 13.73
N HIS A 111 9.15 -3.59 13.72
CA HIS A 111 9.54 -2.29 13.20
C HIS A 111 10.53 -2.52 12.05
N VAL A 112 10.27 -1.93 10.89
CA VAL A 112 11.22 -1.99 9.75
C VAL A 112 12.21 -0.84 9.92
N LEU A 113 13.50 -1.19 10.00
CA LEU A 113 14.59 -0.24 10.12
C LEU A 113 15.14 0.10 8.75
N LEU A 114 15.04 1.37 8.38
CA LEU A 114 15.54 1.96 7.15
C LEU A 114 16.59 3.01 7.50
N ALA A 115 17.76 2.90 6.89
CA ALA A 115 18.82 3.89 7.03
C ALA A 115 19.55 4.05 5.71
N ASP A 116 20.01 5.27 5.45
CA ASP A 116 20.77 5.59 4.25
C ASP A 116 22.03 4.74 4.19
N LYS A 117 22.21 4.06 3.06
CA LYS A 117 23.39 3.21 2.78
C LYS A 117 23.58 2.06 3.78
N GLU A 118 22.53 1.63 4.45
CA GLU A 118 22.51 0.39 5.24
C GLU A 118 21.50 -0.60 4.63
N LEU A 119 21.70 -1.88 4.88
CA LEU A 119 20.72 -2.89 4.47
C LEU A 119 19.49 -2.80 5.39
N PRO A 120 18.27 -2.85 4.85
CA PRO A 120 17.06 -2.87 5.66
C PRO A 120 17.06 -4.04 6.66
N GLN A 121 16.61 -3.76 7.89
CA GLN A 121 16.55 -4.74 8.97
C GLN A 121 15.16 -4.75 9.61
N ALA A 122 14.86 -5.81 10.34
CA ALA A 122 13.65 -5.93 11.15
C ALA A 122 14.03 -5.89 12.64
N LEU A 123 13.54 -4.89 13.34
CA LEU A 123 13.56 -4.84 14.80
C LEU A 123 12.29 -5.51 15.31
N ILE A 124 12.45 -6.59 16.06
CA ILE A 124 11.34 -7.32 16.67
C ILE A 124 11.37 -7.09 18.17
N LEU A 125 10.28 -6.55 18.72
CA LEU A 125 10.06 -6.44 20.16
C LEU A 125 9.13 -7.56 20.61
N ALA A 126 9.46 -8.25 21.69
CA ALA A 126 8.69 -9.38 22.19
C ALA A 126 8.81 -9.49 23.72
N PRO A 127 7.92 -10.24 24.38
CA PRO A 127 8.12 -10.63 25.77
C PRO A 127 9.30 -11.62 25.86
N SER A 128 10.15 -11.45 26.86
CA SER A 128 11.05 -12.51 27.30
C SER A 128 10.28 -13.61 28.03
N PHE A 129 10.95 -14.73 28.33
CA PHE A 129 10.40 -15.77 29.20
C PHE A 129 10.03 -15.26 30.60
N ASP A 130 10.73 -14.23 31.08
CA ASP A 130 10.48 -13.58 32.37
C ASP A 130 9.41 -12.48 32.28
N GLY A 131 8.81 -12.26 31.11
CA GLY A 131 7.74 -11.28 30.89
C GLY A 131 8.20 -9.85 30.61
N TYR A 132 9.50 -9.60 30.43
CA TYR A 132 10.02 -8.26 30.15
C TYR A 132 10.10 -7.95 28.65
N VAL A 133 10.06 -6.67 28.28
CA VAL A 133 10.28 -6.22 26.90
C VAL A 133 11.73 -6.47 26.49
N VAL A 134 11.91 -7.28 25.44
CA VAL A 134 13.19 -7.52 24.81
C VAL A 134 13.10 -7.29 23.31
N ALA A 135 14.26 -7.09 22.69
CA ALA A 135 14.42 -6.73 21.29
C ALA A 135 15.34 -7.70 20.57
N LYS A 136 15.05 -7.99 19.31
CA LYS A 136 15.94 -8.73 18.42
C LYS A 136 16.03 -8.05 17.07
N LEU A 137 17.25 -7.72 16.67
CA LEU A 137 17.54 -7.25 15.33
C LEU A 137 17.72 -8.45 14.41
N ASN A 138 16.96 -8.48 13.32
CA ASN A 138 17.00 -9.53 12.32
C ASN A 138 17.34 -8.94 10.95
N HIS A 139 18.24 -9.60 10.23
CA HIS A 139 18.50 -9.25 8.85
C HIS A 139 17.32 -9.69 7.98
N LEU A 140 16.87 -8.80 7.11
CA LEU A 140 15.99 -9.18 6.04
C LEU A 140 16.80 -9.93 4.99
N HIS A 141 16.17 -10.91 4.35
CA HIS A 141 16.80 -11.70 3.33
C HIS A 141 15.95 -11.65 2.06
N TRP A 142 16.63 -11.53 0.92
CA TRP A 142 15.97 -11.61 -0.38
C TRP A 142 15.23 -12.95 -0.51
N PRO A 143 13.95 -12.94 -0.93
CA PRO A 143 13.22 -14.16 -1.21
C PRO A 143 13.65 -14.73 -2.57
N GLU A 144 14.35 -15.85 -2.53
CA GLU A 144 14.73 -16.59 -3.73
C GLU A 144 13.50 -17.29 -4.33
N GLU A 145 13.51 -17.48 -5.66
CA GLU A 145 12.49 -18.27 -6.35
C GLU A 145 12.69 -19.74 -5.99
N GLY A 146 11.93 -20.23 -5.01
CA GLY A 146 11.91 -21.63 -4.62
C GLY A 146 11.00 -22.49 -5.52
N ALA A 147 10.66 -23.69 -5.05
CA ALA A 147 9.69 -24.56 -5.72
C ALA A 147 8.23 -24.04 -5.67
N SER A 148 7.95 -23.01 -4.85
CA SER A 148 6.64 -22.36 -4.78
C SER A 148 6.48 -21.35 -5.92
N GLN A 149 5.25 -21.23 -6.45
CA GLN A 149 4.88 -20.18 -7.40
C GLN A 149 5.03 -18.74 -6.85
N PHE A 150 5.27 -18.60 -5.55
CA PHE A 150 5.52 -17.34 -4.88
C PHE A 150 7.01 -17.25 -4.53
N ALA A 151 7.64 -16.13 -4.86
CA ALA A 151 8.97 -15.80 -4.35
C ALA A 151 8.83 -15.29 -2.92
N PHE A 152 8.94 -16.23 -1.98
CA PHE A 152 8.64 -16.06 -0.57
C PHE A 152 9.72 -16.73 0.28
N ARG A 153 10.12 -16.06 1.36
CA ARG A 153 11.02 -16.60 2.37
C ARG A 153 10.44 -16.39 3.74
N SER A 154 10.53 -17.42 4.58
CA SER A 154 10.15 -17.36 5.99
C SER A 154 11.35 -17.77 6.85
N THR A 155 11.61 -16.98 7.89
CA THR A 155 12.67 -17.23 8.87
C THR A 155 12.05 -17.27 10.26
N LEU A 156 12.30 -18.34 11.01
CA LEU A 156 11.86 -18.41 12.41
C LEU A 156 12.70 -17.44 13.24
N ILE A 157 12.04 -16.60 14.02
CA ILE A 157 12.70 -15.64 14.90
C ILE A 157 13.23 -16.38 16.12
N ASP A 158 14.53 -16.31 16.34
CA ASP A 158 15.17 -16.88 17.53
C ASP A 158 15.37 -15.79 18.60
N LEU A 159 14.65 -15.93 19.72
CA LEU A 159 14.72 -15.05 20.89
C LEU A 159 15.65 -15.59 22.00
N LYS A 160 16.59 -16.51 21.70
CA LYS A 160 17.55 -17.04 22.69
C LYS A 160 18.52 -16.01 23.26
N ASP A 161 18.93 -15.04 22.44
CA ASP A 161 19.83 -13.95 22.85
C ASP A 161 19.23 -12.60 22.47
N PRO A 162 18.18 -12.14 23.16
CA PRO A 162 17.55 -10.87 22.85
C PRO A 162 18.20 -9.74 23.68
N SER A 163 18.22 -8.54 23.12
CA SER A 163 18.69 -7.35 23.81
C SER A 163 17.59 -6.82 24.73
N PRO A 164 17.86 -6.56 26.02
CA PRO A 164 16.86 -5.95 26.90
C PRO A 164 16.58 -4.51 26.47
N VAL A 165 15.30 -4.10 26.52
CA VAL A 165 14.91 -2.69 26.34
C VAL A 165 14.78 -2.05 27.72
N GLY A 166 15.83 -1.35 28.15
CA GLY A 166 15.92 -0.81 29.51
C GLY A 166 15.99 -1.88 30.60
N SER A 167 15.93 -1.47 31.86
CA SER A 167 15.95 -2.40 33.00
C SER A 167 14.52 -2.75 33.43
N LYS A 168 14.03 -3.92 33.01
CA LYS A 168 12.81 -4.57 33.53
C LYS A 168 11.48 -3.85 33.22
N ILE A 169 11.25 -3.49 31.96
CA ILE A 169 9.93 -3.04 31.51
C ILE A 169 9.03 -4.27 31.36
N ASP A 170 7.93 -4.35 32.11
CA ASP A 170 6.96 -5.43 31.97
C ASP A 170 6.24 -5.32 30.61
N TYR A 171 6.20 -6.42 29.86
CA TYR A 171 5.53 -6.47 28.58
C TYR A 171 4.01 -6.30 28.72
N GLN A 172 3.42 -6.73 29.84
CA GLN A 172 1.98 -6.63 30.07
C GLN A 172 1.50 -5.18 30.19
N ASP A 173 2.39 -4.28 30.60
CA ASP A 173 2.12 -2.85 30.70
C ASP A 173 2.23 -2.15 29.33
N LEU A 174 2.76 -2.82 28.30
CA LEU A 174 2.99 -2.24 26.98
C LEU A 174 1.69 -2.07 26.18
N LEU A 175 1.32 -0.82 25.91
CA LEU A 175 0.16 -0.48 25.09
C LEU A 175 0.52 -0.51 23.61
N PHE A 176 1.58 0.19 23.22
CA PHE A 176 2.09 0.22 21.85
C PHE A 176 3.55 0.69 21.80
N THR A 177 4.16 0.47 20.64
CA THR A 177 5.53 0.87 20.31
C THR A 177 5.56 1.62 19.01
N LEU A 178 6.44 2.60 18.91
CA LEU A 178 6.69 3.37 17.68
C LEU A 178 8.19 3.54 17.51
N PHE A 179 8.67 3.50 16.28
CA PHE A 179 10.07 3.70 15.96
C PHE A 179 10.26 4.85 14.97
N ASP A 180 10.97 5.89 15.39
CA ASP A 180 11.44 6.96 14.53
C ASP A 180 12.77 6.54 13.90
N ASN A 181 12.73 6.24 12.60
CA ASN A 181 13.90 5.84 11.83
C ASN A 181 14.94 6.96 11.64
N ASP A 182 14.51 8.21 11.59
CA ASP A 182 15.39 9.37 11.35
C ASP A 182 16.25 9.63 12.60
N SER A 183 15.61 9.63 13.77
CA SER A 183 16.28 9.88 15.05
C SER A 183 16.79 8.62 15.76
N ARG A 184 16.48 7.42 15.22
CA ARG A 184 16.68 6.11 15.86
C ARG A 184 16.09 6.05 17.28
N LEU A 185 14.90 6.63 17.46
CA LEU A 185 14.21 6.66 18.75
C LEU A 185 13.11 5.61 18.80
N LEU A 186 13.15 4.77 19.83
CA LEU A 186 12.10 3.84 20.20
C LEU A 186 11.24 4.46 21.31
N TYR A 187 9.96 4.60 21.04
CA TYR A 187 8.95 5.05 22.01
C TYR A 187 8.19 3.83 22.52
N LEU A 188 8.20 3.63 23.84
CA LEU A 188 7.39 2.62 24.52
C LEU A 188 6.30 3.32 25.33
N VAL A 189 5.04 3.11 24.97
CA VAL A 189 3.91 3.68 25.72
C VAL A 189 3.34 2.60 26.63
N LEU A 190 3.40 2.86 27.92
CA LEU A 190 3.11 1.90 28.99
C LEU A 190 1.96 2.40 29.87
N ASN A 191 1.16 1.47 30.36
CA ASN A 191 0.25 1.71 31.46
C ASN A 191 1.05 1.67 32.78
N SER A 192 1.13 2.78 33.51
CA SER A 192 1.79 2.82 34.81
C SER A 192 0.87 2.23 35.87
N THR A 193 1.30 1.08 36.39
CA THR A 193 0.66 0.38 37.52
C THR A 193 1.06 0.96 38.89
N SER A 194 2.05 1.87 38.92
CA SER A 194 2.69 2.36 40.14
C SER A 194 1.84 3.31 41.00
N SER A 195 0.72 3.83 40.47
CA SER A 195 -0.16 4.74 41.20
C SER A 195 -1.61 4.26 41.15
N GLN A 196 -2.38 4.56 42.21
CA GLN A 196 -3.82 4.22 42.31
C GLN A 196 -4.68 4.82 41.19
N ARG A 197 -4.11 5.68 40.33
CA ARG A 197 -4.69 6.15 39.08
C ARG A 197 -3.93 5.54 37.92
N ARG A 198 -4.62 4.81 37.03
CA ARG A 198 -4.07 4.41 35.73
C ARG A 198 -3.53 5.67 35.06
N SER A 199 -2.22 5.72 34.86
CA SER A 199 -1.54 6.83 34.20
C SER A 199 -0.71 6.23 33.08
N VAL A 200 -0.80 6.79 31.88
CA VAL A 200 -0.03 6.32 30.74
C VAL A 200 1.26 7.13 30.65
N SER A 201 2.38 6.46 30.44
CA SER A 201 3.70 7.09 30.31
C SER A 201 4.37 6.64 29.03
N CYS A 202 5.07 7.57 28.37
CA CYS A 202 5.91 7.30 27.22
C CYS A 202 7.37 7.29 27.66
N TYR A 203 8.05 6.15 27.49
CA TYR A 203 9.47 5.98 27.70
C TYR A 203 10.19 6.08 26.35
N ILE A 204 11.30 6.81 26.32
CA ILE A 204 12.05 7.14 25.12
C ILE A 204 13.43 6.51 25.21
N PHE A 205 13.79 5.74 24.19
CA PHE A 205 15.08 5.09 24.09
C PHE A 205 15.75 5.46 22.77
N TYR A 206 17.04 5.73 22.80
CA TYR A 206 17.87 5.77 21.60
C TYR A 206 18.37 4.35 21.29
N ALA A 207 18.14 3.90 20.07
CA ALA A 207 18.58 2.60 19.56
C ALA A 207 19.94 2.73 18.87
N ASP A 208 20.99 2.21 19.53
CA ASP A 208 22.31 2.09 18.94
C ASP A 208 22.40 0.79 18.12
N LEU A 209 22.45 0.97 16.79
CA LEU A 209 22.54 -0.09 15.79
C LEU A 209 23.99 -0.39 15.37
N SER A 210 25.00 0.28 15.93
CA SER A 210 26.39 0.19 15.45
C SER A 210 27.09 -1.14 15.80
N LYS A 211 26.46 -1.97 16.63
CA LYS A 211 27.01 -3.22 17.16
C LYS A 211 26.26 -4.41 16.60
N THR A 212 26.88 -5.59 16.68
CA THR A 212 26.24 -6.86 16.30
C THR A 212 24.97 -7.16 17.10
N GLN A 213 24.84 -6.56 18.29
CA GLN A 213 23.63 -6.56 19.11
C GLN A 213 23.15 -5.12 19.27
N ILE A 214 21.85 -4.91 19.08
CA ILE A 214 21.21 -3.62 19.34
C ILE A 214 21.31 -3.30 20.83
N SER A 215 21.60 -2.04 21.16
CA SER A 215 21.55 -1.56 22.55
C SER A 215 20.68 -0.33 22.66
N PHE A 216 20.03 -0.17 23.81
CA PHE A 216 19.09 0.92 24.06
C PHE A 216 19.61 1.82 25.17
N LEU A 217 19.77 3.10 24.87
CA LEU A 217 20.07 4.14 25.84
C LEU A 217 18.76 4.82 26.25
N TYR A 218 18.42 4.75 27.53
CA TYR A 218 17.26 5.48 28.05
C TYR A 218 17.51 6.99 27.98
N ILE A 219 16.61 7.71 27.30
CA ILE A 219 16.69 9.16 27.10
C ILE A 219 15.82 9.88 28.13
N GLY A 220 14.61 9.37 28.37
CA GLY A 220 13.69 10.01 29.30
C GLY A 220 12.30 9.39 29.27
N GLN A 221 11.43 9.92 30.12
CA GLN A 221 10.02 9.54 30.19
C GLN A 221 9.16 10.80 30.31
N MET A 222 7.93 10.72 29.84
CA MET A 222 6.94 11.76 30.04
C MET A 222 5.54 11.16 30.23
N PRO A 223 4.65 11.84 30.96
CA PRO A 223 3.25 11.44 31.02
C PRO A 223 2.58 11.63 29.65
N VAL A 224 1.66 10.74 29.30
CA VAL A 224 0.81 10.85 28.11
C VAL A 224 -0.52 11.49 28.51
N HIS A 225 -0.98 12.46 27.73
CA HIS A 225 -2.24 13.15 27.94
C HIS A 225 -3.43 12.19 27.76
N PRO A 226 -4.47 12.23 28.62
CA PRO A 226 -5.63 11.33 28.54
C PRO A 226 -6.39 11.36 27.21
N GLU A 227 -6.31 12.46 26.45
CA GLU A 227 -6.87 12.56 25.08
C GLU A 227 -6.15 11.66 24.05
N ASN A 228 -5.18 10.85 24.48
CA ASN A 228 -4.60 9.79 23.67
C ASN A 228 -5.22 8.42 23.96
N ASP A 229 -6.04 8.27 25.01
CA ASP A 229 -6.56 6.97 25.46
C ASP A 229 -7.49 6.30 24.42
N PHE A 230 -8.13 7.08 23.56
CA PHE A 230 -9.00 6.59 22.48
C PHE A 230 -8.27 6.31 21.16
N ARG A 231 -6.96 6.62 21.08
CA ARG A 231 -6.16 6.43 19.87
C ARG A 231 -5.64 5.00 19.82
N VAL A 232 -5.95 4.31 18.73
CA VAL A 232 -5.67 2.88 18.56
C VAL A 232 -4.86 2.62 17.30
N LEU A 233 -4.36 1.40 17.13
CA LEU A 233 -3.74 0.95 15.88
C LEU A 233 -2.59 1.85 15.39
N TRP A 234 -1.69 2.21 16.30
CA TRP A 234 -0.51 3.00 15.96
C TRP A 234 0.40 2.27 14.97
N SER A 235 0.92 3.00 13.97
CA SER A 235 1.87 2.50 12.96
C SER A 235 2.84 3.62 12.58
N GLU A 236 4.03 3.26 12.14
CA GLU A 236 5.01 4.18 11.55
C GLU A 236 5.10 4.05 10.04
N ASP A 237 5.29 5.18 9.35
CA ASP A 237 5.70 5.25 7.95
C ASP A 237 7.07 5.94 7.86
N PRO A 238 8.17 5.18 7.76
CA PRO A 238 9.51 5.74 7.72
C PRO A 238 9.82 6.49 6.42
N TYR A 239 9.08 6.28 5.34
CA TYR A 239 9.32 6.98 4.06
C TYR A 239 8.77 8.41 4.10
N GLU A 240 7.58 8.56 4.68
CA GLU A 240 6.89 9.86 4.78
C GLU A 240 7.17 10.58 6.12
N ARG A 241 7.95 9.95 7.01
CA ARG A 241 8.35 10.47 8.34
C ARG A 241 7.16 10.85 9.21
N LYS A 242 6.16 9.97 9.21
CA LYS A 242 4.90 10.15 9.92
C LYS A 242 4.54 8.91 10.73
N PHE A 243 3.95 9.14 11.89
CA PHE A 243 3.18 8.13 12.60
C PHE A 243 1.71 8.24 12.21
N TYR A 244 1.02 7.12 12.26
CA TYR A 244 -0.40 7.01 11.99
C TYR A 244 -1.11 6.37 13.17
N TYR A 245 -2.35 6.76 13.39
CA TYR A 245 -3.22 6.16 14.40
C TYR A 245 -4.69 6.22 13.99
N GLY A 246 -5.48 5.32 14.55
CA GLY A 246 -6.91 5.21 14.36
C GLY A 246 -7.68 5.89 15.47
N VAL A 247 -8.78 6.56 15.13
CA VAL A 247 -9.78 7.04 16.08
C VAL A 247 -11.12 6.48 15.64
N LYS A 248 -11.76 5.68 16.50
CA LYS A 248 -13.10 5.19 16.25
C LYS A 248 -14.11 6.22 16.73
N GLN A 249 -14.94 6.70 15.80
CA GLN A 249 -16.04 7.62 16.09
C GLN A 249 -17.30 7.05 15.44
N ASP A 250 -18.29 6.73 16.28
CA ASP A 250 -19.51 6.02 15.86
C ASP A 250 -19.20 4.68 15.16
N GLU A 251 -19.58 4.54 13.89
CA GLU A 251 -19.33 3.37 13.03
C GLU A 251 -18.16 3.59 12.06
N GLU A 252 -17.47 4.73 12.15
CA GLU A 252 -16.34 5.07 11.29
C GLU A 252 -15.01 4.99 12.06
N LEU A 253 -13.97 4.55 11.36
CA LEU A 253 -12.59 4.61 11.83
C LEU A 253 -11.85 5.67 11.02
N GLY A 254 -11.45 6.78 11.66
CA GLY A 254 -10.59 7.77 11.06
C GLY A 254 -9.12 7.41 11.22
N LEU A 255 -8.37 7.44 10.12
CA LEU A 255 -6.92 7.35 10.09
C LEU A 255 -6.31 8.75 10.16
N TYR A 256 -5.54 9.01 11.20
CA TYR A 256 -4.86 10.27 11.43
C TYR A 256 -3.35 10.10 11.29
N SER A 257 -2.65 11.16 10.90
CA SER A 257 -1.19 11.20 10.80
C SER A 257 -0.58 12.29 11.68
N VAL A 258 0.65 12.05 12.13
CA VAL A 258 1.47 12.96 12.94
C VAL A 258 2.91 12.92 12.44
N PRO A 259 3.54 14.04 12.08
CA PRO A 259 4.97 14.08 11.76
C PRO A 259 5.84 13.54 12.90
N PHE A 260 6.95 12.87 12.60
CA PHE A 260 7.84 12.29 13.63
C PHE A 260 8.28 13.30 14.70
N ASN A 261 8.64 14.51 14.29
CA ASN A 261 9.08 15.59 15.18
C ASN A 261 7.97 16.16 16.07
N GLU A 262 6.70 15.85 15.81
CA GLU A 262 5.56 16.33 16.58
C GLU A 262 5.01 15.28 17.56
N LEU A 263 5.45 14.02 17.48
CA LEU A 263 4.91 12.92 18.29
C LEU A 263 4.90 13.25 19.78
N LEU A 264 6.00 13.76 20.32
CA LEU A 264 6.10 14.06 21.76
C LEU A 264 5.16 15.18 22.20
N SER A 265 4.96 16.19 21.35
CA SER A 265 4.00 17.27 21.62
C SER A 265 2.56 16.74 21.59
N VAL A 266 2.24 15.90 20.61
CA VAL A 266 0.93 15.27 20.47
C VAL A 266 0.62 14.36 21.67
N LEU A 267 1.57 13.54 22.10
CA LEU A 267 1.39 12.66 23.26
C LEU A 267 1.27 13.45 24.56
N SER A 268 1.98 14.56 24.72
CA SER A 268 1.96 15.37 25.96
C SER A 268 0.77 16.32 26.07
N THR A 269 0.27 16.85 24.95
CA THR A 269 -0.84 17.82 24.93
C THR A 269 -2.18 17.19 24.57
N GLY A 270 -2.18 16.03 23.92
CA GLY A 270 -3.39 15.41 23.39
C GLY A 270 -3.92 16.06 22.12
N SER A 271 -3.15 16.93 21.46
CA SER A 271 -3.56 17.57 20.21
C SER A 271 -3.83 16.52 19.11
N PRO A 272 -4.89 16.66 18.31
CA PRO A 272 -5.16 15.73 17.21
C PRO A 272 -4.12 15.90 16.09
N GLY A 273 -3.86 14.81 15.38
CA GLY A 273 -3.13 14.81 14.11
C GLY A 273 -4.01 15.22 12.93
N THR A 274 -3.50 15.00 11.71
CA THR A 274 -4.22 15.31 10.46
C THR A 274 -5.05 14.12 10.01
N LEU A 275 -6.34 14.30 9.73
CA LEU A 275 -7.20 13.25 9.17
C LEU A 275 -6.80 12.94 7.72
N GLU A 276 -6.40 11.69 7.47
CA GLU A 276 -5.94 11.24 6.15
C GLU A 276 -7.03 10.48 5.39
N LEU A 277 -7.76 9.59 6.09
CA LEU A 277 -8.75 8.69 5.51
C LEU A 277 -9.84 8.34 6.54
N LEU A 278 -11.07 8.09 6.06
CA LEU A 278 -12.17 7.53 6.85
C LEU A 278 -12.51 6.14 6.32
N PHE A 279 -12.63 5.17 7.22
CA PHE A 279 -13.14 3.84 6.92
C PHE A 279 -14.58 3.73 7.44
N HIS A 280 -15.48 3.24 6.61
CA HIS A 280 -16.87 2.94 6.99
C HIS A 280 -17.05 1.52 7.55
N ASP A 281 -15.95 0.78 7.73
CA ASP A 281 -15.95 -0.58 8.26
C ASP A 281 -14.96 -0.69 9.43
N ASP A 282 -15.27 -1.59 10.36
CA ASP A 282 -14.36 -1.93 11.45
C ASP A 282 -13.07 -2.58 10.92
N ARG A 283 -11.93 -1.98 11.28
CA ARG A 283 -10.59 -2.51 10.99
C ARG A 283 -9.99 -3.10 12.25
N ALA A 284 -9.47 -4.32 12.13
CA ALA A 284 -8.79 -4.99 13.24
C ALA A 284 -7.31 -4.57 13.36
N TYR A 285 -6.73 -4.10 12.27
CA TYR A 285 -5.33 -3.73 12.14
C TYR A 285 -5.15 -2.82 10.93
N PHE A 286 -4.20 -1.90 11.01
CA PHE A 286 -3.56 -1.38 9.82
C PHE A 286 -2.08 -1.10 10.07
N SER A 287 -1.32 -1.06 8.99
CA SER A 287 0.03 -0.53 8.90
C SER A 287 0.11 0.38 7.70
N VAL A 288 0.91 1.44 7.81
CA VAL A 288 1.09 2.42 6.75
C VAL A 288 2.56 2.44 6.36
N THR A 289 2.87 2.31 5.09
CA THR A 289 4.23 2.43 4.60
C THR A 289 4.23 3.04 3.20
N HIS A 290 4.99 4.11 3.01
CA HIS A 290 5.03 4.88 1.77
C HIS A 290 3.63 5.30 1.30
N ASP A 291 2.82 5.86 2.21
CA ASP A 291 1.41 6.22 1.98
C ASP A 291 0.50 5.06 1.51
N VAL A 292 0.94 3.81 1.65
CA VAL A 292 0.13 2.62 1.41
C VAL A 292 -0.35 2.07 2.75
N VAL A 293 -1.67 2.08 2.93
CA VAL A 293 -2.35 1.47 4.06
C VAL A 293 -2.64 0.01 3.74
N LEU A 294 -2.09 -0.86 4.56
CA LEU A 294 -2.40 -2.28 4.61
C LEU A 294 -3.29 -2.51 5.83
N SER A 295 -4.52 -2.99 5.64
CA SER A 295 -5.44 -3.27 6.75
C SER A 295 -6.16 -4.59 6.55
N TYR A 296 -6.73 -5.12 7.63
CA TYR A 296 -7.66 -6.24 7.49
C TYR A 296 -8.85 -6.12 8.45
N MET A 297 -9.94 -6.75 8.04
CA MET A 297 -11.09 -7.04 8.88
C MET A 297 -11.24 -8.55 9.01
N SER A 298 -11.69 -9.01 10.18
CA SER A 298 -11.97 -10.42 10.44
C SER A 298 -13.46 -10.58 10.67
N SER A 299 -14.12 -11.37 9.83
CA SER A 299 -15.50 -11.83 10.01
C SER A 299 -15.50 -13.31 10.41
N SER A 300 -16.63 -13.83 10.88
CA SER A 300 -16.76 -15.22 11.39
C SER A 300 -16.35 -16.32 10.40
N SER A 301 -16.32 -16.03 9.09
CA SER A 301 -15.96 -17.01 8.05
C SER A 301 -14.89 -16.52 7.06
N ARG A 302 -14.53 -15.25 7.08
CA ARG A 302 -13.62 -14.64 6.11
C ARG A 302 -12.73 -13.60 6.74
N ILE A 303 -11.49 -13.54 6.29
CA ILE A 303 -10.63 -12.38 6.51
C ILE A 303 -10.56 -11.61 5.20
N VAL A 304 -10.76 -10.30 5.27
CA VAL A 304 -10.65 -9.41 4.12
C VAL A 304 -9.50 -8.44 4.35
N TYR A 305 -8.49 -8.51 3.49
CA TYR A 305 -7.34 -7.62 3.47
C TYR A 305 -7.56 -6.51 2.46
N PHE A 306 -7.13 -5.31 2.81
CA PHE A 306 -7.28 -4.12 1.99
C PHE A 306 -5.91 -3.46 1.86
N THR A 307 -5.58 -3.11 0.63
CA THR A 307 -4.41 -2.29 0.29
C THR A 307 -4.91 -1.03 -0.38
N LEU A 308 -4.66 0.12 0.24
CA LEU A 308 -5.15 1.42 -0.19
C LEU A 308 -4.00 2.41 -0.21
N HIS A 309 -3.90 3.22 -1.26
CA HIS A 309 -2.91 4.28 -1.34
C HIS A 309 -3.54 5.64 -1.00
N LEU A 310 -3.03 6.32 0.03
CA LEU A 310 -3.58 7.59 0.55
C LEU A 310 -3.59 8.73 -0.48
N LYS A 311 -2.64 8.74 -1.42
CA LYS A 311 -2.58 9.71 -2.53
C LYS A 311 -3.62 9.41 -3.62
N LYS A 312 -4.18 8.20 -3.67
CA LYS A 312 -5.16 7.75 -4.65
C LYS A 312 -6.56 7.59 -4.04
N LYS A 313 -7.07 8.64 -3.36
CA LYS A 313 -8.33 8.62 -2.59
C LYS A 313 -9.58 8.17 -3.38
N ASN A 314 -9.57 8.30 -4.71
CA ASN A 314 -10.66 7.89 -5.59
C ASN A 314 -10.42 6.53 -6.28
N SER A 315 -9.30 5.86 -6.02
CA SER A 315 -9.00 4.55 -6.60
C SER A 315 -9.59 3.44 -5.74
N ASN A 316 -10.13 2.42 -6.39
CA ASN A 316 -10.45 1.17 -5.72
C ASN A 316 -9.13 0.54 -5.26
N GLY A 317 -9.00 0.27 -3.96
CA GLY A 317 -7.87 -0.48 -3.42
C GLY A 317 -7.86 -1.94 -3.89
N ILE A 318 -6.79 -2.65 -3.54
CA ILE A 318 -6.75 -4.11 -3.74
C ILE A 318 -7.41 -4.76 -2.53
N VAL A 319 -8.42 -5.59 -2.79
CA VAL A 319 -9.15 -6.34 -1.77
C VAL A 319 -8.88 -7.83 -1.93
N CYS A 320 -8.54 -8.46 -0.82
CA CYS A 320 -8.11 -9.84 -0.74
C CYS A 320 -8.96 -10.60 0.27
N GLU A 321 -9.86 -11.45 -0.23
CA GLU A 321 -10.72 -12.28 0.62
C GLU A 321 -10.17 -13.68 0.76
N LEU A 322 -10.04 -14.16 2.00
CA LEU A 322 -9.62 -15.52 2.29
C LEU A 322 -10.60 -16.19 3.23
N PRO A 323 -10.97 -17.47 2.95
CA PRO A 323 -11.77 -18.25 3.87
C PRO A 323 -10.96 -18.46 5.14
N SER A 324 -11.54 -18.10 6.28
CA SER A 324 -10.92 -18.36 7.58
C SER A 324 -11.63 -19.52 8.26
N LYS A 325 -10.89 -20.59 8.55
CA LYS A 325 -11.37 -21.65 9.46
C LYS A 325 -11.34 -21.21 10.93
N LYS A 326 -10.70 -20.07 11.22
CA LYS A 326 -10.49 -19.53 12.57
C LYS A 326 -11.29 -18.24 12.75
N SER A 327 -11.86 -18.04 13.93
CA SER A 327 -12.67 -16.84 14.23
C SER A 327 -11.86 -15.55 14.36
N LYS A 328 -10.53 -15.63 14.57
CA LYS A 328 -9.68 -14.45 14.77
C LYS A 328 -8.22 -14.72 14.36
N LEU A 329 -7.63 -13.80 13.60
CA LEU A 329 -6.18 -13.76 13.36
C LEU A 329 -5.44 -13.30 14.62
N SER A 330 -4.19 -13.73 14.78
CA SER A 330 -3.34 -13.25 15.87
C SER A 330 -3.16 -11.73 15.80
N SER A 331 -3.21 -11.06 16.95
CA SER A 331 -3.02 -9.62 17.08
C SER A 331 -1.58 -9.15 16.87
N SER A 332 -0.60 -10.07 16.81
CA SER A 332 0.81 -9.75 16.51
C SER A 332 1.11 -9.73 15.02
N VAL A 333 0.10 -9.85 14.18
CA VAL A 333 0.34 -9.83 12.74
C VAL A 333 0.70 -8.43 12.34
N SER A 334 1.87 -8.30 11.73
CA SER A 334 2.34 -7.05 11.16
C SER A 334 2.70 -7.28 9.70
N LEU A 335 2.34 -6.33 8.84
CA LEU A 335 2.72 -6.32 7.44
C LEU A 335 3.14 -4.91 7.06
N SER A 336 4.34 -4.78 6.53
CA SER A 336 4.92 -3.54 6.05
C SER A 336 5.45 -3.74 4.63
N LEU A 337 5.75 -2.64 3.95
CA LEU A 337 6.32 -2.66 2.62
C LEU A 337 7.76 -2.14 2.62
N LEU A 338 8.52 -2.57 1.63
CA LEU A 338 9.85 -2.03 1.33
C LEU A 338 9.84 -1.56 -0.11
N PHE A 339 10.30 -0.35 -0.40
CA PHE A 339 10.25 0.24 -1.74
C PHE A 339 11.65 0.62 -2.26
N ASP A 340 11.75 0.74 -3.58
CA ASP A 340 12.79 1.45 -4.34
C ASP A 340 14.24 1.17 -3.89
N SER A 341 14.93 2.17 -3.34
CA SER A 341 16.34 2.08 -2.95
C SER A 341 16.60 0.98 -1.93
N HIS A 342 15.71 0.83 -0.94
CA HIS A 342 15.81 -0.20 0.09
C HIS A 342 15.51 -1.58 -0.47
N TYR A 343 14.55 -1.69 -1.39
CA TYR A 343 14.31 -2.90 -2.17
C TYR A 343 15.57 -3.33 -2.94
N CYS A 344 16.18 -2.39 -3.67
CA CYS A 344 17.40 -2.64 -4.43
C CYS A 344 18.57 -3.03 -3.53
N ALA A 345 18.71 -2.37 -2.38
CA ALA A 345 19.77 -2.65 -1.44
C ALA A 345 19.69 -4.10 -0.94
N LEU A 346 18.47 -4.53 -0.58
CA LEU A 346 18.24 -5.91 -0.16
C LEU A 346 18.45 -6.93 -1.29
N ARG A 347 18.04 -6.60 -2.53
CA ARG A 347 18.23 -7.45 -3.71
C ARG A 347 19.69 -7.67 -4.07
N ASN A 348 20.44 -6.59 -4.15
CA ASN A 348 21.82 -6.60 -4.63
C ASN A 348 22.82 -6.91 -3.50
N LYS A 349 22.36 -6.92 -2.24
CA LYS A 349 23.22 -6.98 -1.04
C LYS A 349 24.25 -5.86 -1.00
N GLU A 350 23.93 -4.75 -1.62
CA GLU A 350 24.80 -3.59 -1.78
C GLU A 350 24.05 -2.34 -1.33
N THR A 351 24.76 -1.41 -0.72
CA THR A 351 24.15 -0.19 -0.18
C THR A 351 24.26 1.00 -1.13
N SER A 352 24.81 0.82 -2.34
CA SER A 352 24.99 1.90 -3.32
C SER A 352 23.71 2.11 -4.16
N LEU A 353 23.28 3.38 -4.22
CA LEU A 353 22.08 3.81 -4.95
C LEU A 353 22.24 3.76 -6.48
N GLU A 354 23.48 3.76 -6.99
CA GLU A 354 23.79 3.85 -8.42
C GLU A 354 23.22 2.68 -9.24
N ASN A 355 23.06 1.51 -8.60
CA ASN A 355 22.53 0.31 -9.25
C ASN A 355 20.99 0.27 -9.34
N CYS A 356 20.28 1.13 -8.60
CA CYS A 356 18.81 1.09 -8.55
C CYS A 356 18.16 1.90 -9.69
N SER A 357 18.77 3.03 -10.09
CA SER A 357 18.31 3.87 -11.22
C SER A 357 18.47 3.21 -12.60
N LEU A 358 19.33 2.20 -12.71
CA LEU A 358 19.60 1.49 -13.95
C LEU A 358 18.37 0.73 -14.49
N VAL A 359 17.40 0.35 -13.65
CA VAL A 359 16.19 -0.36 -14.07
C VAL A 359 15.21 0.56 -14.81
N LEU A 360 14.96 1.76 -14.27
CA LEU A 360 14.11 2.77 -14.92
C LEU A 360 14.75 3.29 -16.22
N SER A 361 16.07 3.51 -16.22
CA SER A 361 16.79 3.91 -17.44
C SER A 361 16.74 2.82 -18.52
N ASN A 362 16.78 1.54 -18.15
CA ASN A 362 16.69 0.43 -19.10
C ASN A 362 15.30 0.30 -19.72
N MET A 363 14.22 0.53 -18.97
CA MET A 363 12.86 0.54 -19.50
C MET A 363 12.65 1.72 -20.45
N ALA A 364 13.08 2.93 -20.07
CA ALA A 364 13.03 4.10 -20.93
C ALA A 364 13.87 3.93 -22.20
N LEU A 365 15.08 3.38 -22.07
CA LEU A 365 15.98 3.09 -23.20
C LEU A 365 15.38 2.02 -24.13
N LYS A 366 14.83 0.91 -23.60
CA LYS A 366 14.16 -0.13 -24.39
C LYS A 366 12.95 0.43 -25.14
N THR A 367 12.16 1.29 -24.48
CA THR A 367 11.00 1.94 -25.10
C THR A 367 11.44 2.92 -26.19
N PHE A 368 12.47 3.71 -25.93
CA PHE A 368 13.07 4.62 -26.90
C PHE A 368 13.62 3.88 -28.12
N VAL A 369 14.37 2.79 -27.90
CA VAL A 369 14.89 1.91 -28.96
C VAL A 369 13.75 1.29 -29.77
N LEU A 370 12.68 0.83 -29.13
CA LEU A 370 11.50 0.27 -29.81
C LEU A 370 10.83 1.33 -30.70
N ILE A 371 10.61 2.54 -30.19
CA ILE A 371 10.07 3.67 -30.96
C ILE A 371 10.96 3.98 -32.16
N LEU A 372 12.29 3.96 -31.96
CA LEU A 372 13.27 4.24 -33.00
C LEU A 372 13.23 3.16 -34.10
N VAL A 373 13.15 1.88 -33.73
CA VAL A 373 13.00 0.75 -34.66
C VAL A 373 11.68 0.86 -35.46
N ILE A 374 10.58 1.20 -34.80
CA ILE A 374 9.29 1.42 -35.47
C ILE A 374 9.39 2.58 -36.47
N ARG A 375 10.03 3.69 -36.10
CA ARG A 375 10.23 4.84 -37.01
C ARG A 375 11.11 4.48 -38.21
N ILE A 376 12.21 3.75 -38.01
CA ILE A 376 13.09 3.30 -39.09
C ILE A 376 12.32 2.36 -40.05
N ARG A 377 11.56 1.40 -39.52
CA ARG A 377 10.73 0.50 -40.36
C ARG A 377 9.68 1.28 -41.15
N ARG A 378 9.00 2.26 -40.55
CA ARG A 378 8.03 3.12 -41.26
C ARG A 378 8.69 3.97 -42.35
N ARG A 379 9.88 4.52 -42.11
CA ARG A 379 10.67 5.25 -43.12
C ARG A 379 11.09 4.34 -44.28
N LYS A 380 11.52 3.11 -43.99
CA LYS A 380 11.94 2.17 -45.03
C LYS A 380 10.76 1.72 -45.90
N LYS A 381 9.56 1.57 -45.31
CA LYS A 381 8.33 1.25 -46.05
C LYS A 381 7.91 2.39 -46.99
N THR A 382 7.87 3.63 -46.48
CA THR A 382 7.53 4.82 -47.29
C THR A 382 8.54 5.06 -48.42
N SER A 383 9.84 4.83 -48.18
CA SER A 383 10.85 4.89 -49.23
C SER A 383 10.65 3.84 -50.32
N MET A 384 10.29 2.59 -49.99
CA MET A 384 9.98 1.58 -51.00
C MET A 384 8.74 1.95 -51.81
N ASP A 385 7.68 2.44 -51.16
CA ASP A 385 6.45 2.85 -51.85
C ASP A 385 6.71 4.03 -52.82
N GLU A 386 7.57 4.99 -52.46
CA GLU A 386 7.98 6.08 -53.36
C GLU A 386 8.87 5.62 -54.53
N THR A 387 9.69 4.58 -54.31
CA THR A 387 10.55 4.04 -55.38
C THR A 387 9.71 3.26 -56.40
N PHE A 388 8.68 2.54 -55.95
CA PHE A 388 7.72 1.87 -56.82
C PHE A 388 6.82 2.87 -57.57
N ALA A 389 6.37 3.94 -56.91
CA ALA A 389 5.57 4.98 -57.57
C ALA A 389 6.34 5.74 -58.68
N ARG A 390 7.67 5.81 -58.62
CA ARG A 390 8.50 6.38 -59.70
C ARG A 390 8.80 5.41 -60.85
N ALA A 391 8.67 4.10 -60.64
CA ALA A 391 8.91 3.11 -61.68
C ALA A 391 7.70 2.92 -62.63
N GLU A 392 6.50 3.34 -62.21
CA GLU A 392 5.27 3.29 -63.01
C GLU A 392 4.84 4.67 -63.54
N SER A 393 5.77 5.54 -63.90
CA SER A 393 5.43 6.68 -64.77
C SER A 393 5.28 6.16 -66.20
N PRO A 394 4.07 6.06 -66.77
CA PRO A 394 3.91 5.61 -68.16
C PRO A 394 4.56 6.63 -69.08
N HIS A 395 5.64 6.22 -69.76
CA HIS A 395 6.11 6.93 -70.93
C HIS A 395 5.03 6.89 -72.00
N ILE A 396 4.28 7.98 -72.12
CA ILE A 396 3.35 8.21 -73.23
C ILE A 396 4.22 8.39 -74.49
N HIS A 397 4.42 7.32 -75.24
CA HIS A 397 4.95 7.39 -76.59
C HIS A 397 3.88 7.97 -77.52
N THR A 398 4.00 9.25 -77.85
CA THR A 398 3.26 9.88 -78.94
C THR A 398 3.81 9.37 -80.27
N TYR A 399 3.03 8.56 -80.99
CA TYR A 399 3.30 8.20 -82.39
C TYR A 399 2.98 9.38 -83.30
N PRO A 400 3.82 9.68 -84.30
CA PRO A 400 3.50 10.68 -85.31
C PRO A 400 2.38 10.16 -86.23
N ALA A 401 1.33 10.97 -86.40
CA ALA A 401 0.26 10.71 -87.34
C ALA A 401 0.78 10.91 -88.78
N PHE A 402 0.57 9.91 -89.63
CA PHE A 402 0.82 9.99 -91.07
C PHE A 402 -0.20 10.94 -91.70
N VAL A 403 0.30 12.03 -92.29
CA VAL A 403 -0.47 12.89 -93.20
C VAL A 403 -0.40 12.25 -94.58
N ALA A 404 -1.55 11.87 -95.12
CA ALA A 404 -1.67 11.46 -96.51
C ALA A 404 -1.69 12.73 -97.39
N GLU A 405 -0.62 12.95 -98.15
CA GLU A 405 -0.61 13.91 -99.25
C GLU A 405 -1.51 13.37 -100.37
N THR A 406 -2.55 14.14 -100.68
CA THR A 406 -3.32 14.02 -101.92
C THR A 406 -2.66 14.93 -102.94
N SER A 407 -2.23 14.33 -104.05
CA SER A 407 -1.87 15.03 -105.28
C SER A 407 -3.10 15.70 -105.87
N ASP A 408 -2.98 16.95 -106.32
CA ASP A 408 -3.50 17.39 -107.62
C ASP A 408 -3.18 18.87 -107.92
N PHE A 409 -2.60 19.06 -109.11
CA PHE A 409 -2.43 20.26 -109.98
C PHE A 409 -1.54 21.44 -109.57
#